data_AF-A0A661PCE4-F1
#
_entry.id   AF-A0A661PCE4-F1
#
_cell.length_a   1.000
_cell.length_b   1.000
_cell.length_c   1.000
_cell.angle_alpha   90.00
_cell.angle_beta   90.00
_cell.angle_gamma   90.00
#
_symmetry.space_group_name_H-M   'P 1'
#
loop_
_entity.id
_entity.type
_entity.pdbx_description
1 polymer ?
#
loop_
_entity_poly.entity_id
_entity_poly.type
_entity_poly.pdbx_seq_one_letter_code
_entity_poly.pdbx_strand_id
1 'polypeptide(L)'
;MVEIRGTGGEAGAIVVDGASATATEVHDLAISGSDMGLVVTSTEAVVADRLWIHDTGSHGVHGEHISGATSVIIRGTLVEAATEGGVVIAGAAALVERSSIRDTREAPYSTNLAAQPSAPGSGGFANLTVTQSAITGAQVGIAVSGATLTLDSVYVGRT
;
A
#
# COMPACT_ATOMS: atom_id res chain seq x y z
N MET A 1 -3.53 -20.53 -7.42
CA MET A 1 -3.19 -19.33 -6.64
C MET A 1 -3.01 -19.76 -5.19
N VAL A 2 -1.92 -19.36 -4.56
CA VAL A 2 -1.65 -19.63 -3.13
C VAL A 2 -2.07 -18.40 -2.34
N GLU A 3 -2.67 -18.58 -1.17
CA GLU A 3 -3.09 -17.50 -0.28
C GLU A 3 -2.31 -17.53 1.03
N ILE A 4 -1.82 -16.36 1.45
CA ILE A 4 -1.29 -16.11 2.79
C ILE A 4 -2.36 -15.36 3.59
N ARG A 5 -2.71 -15.92 4.76
CA ARG A 5 -3.71 -15.34 5.64
C ARG A 5 -3.08 -14.85 6.94
N GLY A 6 -3.09 -13.54 7.15
CA GLY A 6 -2.66 -12.91 8.38
C GLY A 6 -3.53 -13.34 9.55
N THR A 7 -2.89 -13.62 10.67
CA THR A 7 -3.55 -14.09 11.91
C THR A 7 -3.93 -12.95 12.85
N GLY A 8 -3.48 -11.72 12.56
CA GLY A 8 -3.58 -10.56 13.45
C GLY A 8 -2.58 -10.57 14.61
N GLY A 9 -1.65 -11.52 14.64
CA GLY A 9 -0.56 -11.54 15.64
C GLY A 9 0.62 -10.62 15.32
N GLU A 10 0.69 -10.14 14.08
CA GLU A 10 1.72 -9.24 13.54
C GLU A 10 1.04 -8.07 12.82
N ALA A 11 1.80 -7.01 12.53
CA ALA A 11 1.29 -5.80 11.89
C ALA A 11 0.69 -6.02 10.49
N GLY A 12 1.04 -7.13 9.82
CA GLY A 12 0.41 -7.54 8.57
C GLY A 12 0.57 -9.03 8.30
N ALA A 13 -0.14 -9.52 7.28
CA ALA A 13 -0.01 -10.91 6.83
C ALA A 13 1.39 -11.23 6.28
N ILE A 14 2.04 -10.24 5.64
CA ILE A 14 3.46 -10.25 5.30
C ILE A 14 4.08 -8.96 5.83
N VAL A 15 5.21 -9.09 6.54
CA VAL A 15 5.99 -7.96 7.04
C VAL A 15 7.40 -8.04 6.46
N VAL A 16 7.83 -6.96 5.82
CA VAL A 16 9.20 -6.76 5.35
C VAL A 16 9.76 -5.57 6.13
N ASP A 17 10.59 -5.86 7.11
CA ASP A 17 11.12 -4.84 8.02
C ASP A 17 12.66 -4.88 8.10
N GLY A 18 13.23 -3.68 8.19
CA GLY A 18 14.64 -3.45 8.44
C GLY A 18 15.54 -3.56 7.21
N ALA A 19 16.68 -2.87 7.28
CA ALA A 19 17.58 -2.67 6.14
C ALA A 19 18.12 -3.98 5.53
N SER A 20 18.23 -5.05 6.33
CA SER A 20 18.66 -6.37 5.83
C SER A 20 17.65 -7.06 4.91
N ALA A 21 16.40 -6.59 4.87
CA ALA A 21 15.35 -7.12 4.01
C ALA A 21 15.24 -6.37 2.65
N THR A 22 16.19 -5.47 2.35
CA THR A 22 16.24 -4.71 1.08
C THR A 22 16.20 -5.65 -0.12
N ALA A 23 15.52 -5.24 -1.19
CA ALA A 23 15.32 -6.03 -2.41
C ALA A 23 14.52 -7.33 -2.21
N THR A 24 13.69 -7.39 -1.15
CA THR A 24 12.69 -8.45 -1.01
C THR A 24 11.65 -8.35 -2.11
N GLU A 25 11.25 -9.49 -2.67
CA GLU A 25 10.23 -9.56 -3.70
C GLU A 25 9.12 -10.53 -3.30
N VAL A 26 7.87 -10.15 -3.55
CA VAL A 26 6.66 -10.94 -3.30
C VAL A 26 5.88 -11.01 -4.61
N HIS A 27 5.64 -12.22 -5.10
CA HIS A 27 5.04 -12.46 -6.42
C HIS A 27 3.92 -13.50 -6.38
N ASP A 28 2.88 -13.28 -7.18
CA ASP A 28 1.88 -14.30 -7.55
C ASP A 28 1.11 -14.94 -6.37
N LEU A 29 0.85 -14.14 -5.33
CA LEU A 29 0.11 -14.55 -4.12
C LEU A 29 -1.21 -13.81 -3.95
N ALA A 30 -2.17 -14.50 -3.35
CA ALA A 30 -3.27 -13.86 -2.65
C ALA A 30 -2.89 -13.57 -1.19
N ILE A 31 -3.32 -12.45 -0.65
CA ILE A 31 -3.05 -12.02 0.73
C ILE A 31 -4.35 -11.49 1.34
N SER A 32 -4.73 -12.04 2.50
CA SER A 32 -5.85 -11.56 3.30
C SER A 32 -5.50 -11.57 4.79
N GLY A 33 -6.32 -10.96 5.65
CA GLY A 33 -6.05 -11.00 7.08
C GLY A 33 -6.90 -10.05 7.92
N SER A 34 -6.93 -10.28 9.22
CA SER A 34 -7.68 -9.43 10.15
C SER A 34 -7.02 -8.08 10.45
N ASP A 35 -5.81 -7.83 9.93
CA ASP A 35 -5.07 -6.57 10.05
C ASP A 35 -4.60 -6.14 8.66
N MET A 36 -3.40 -5.57 8.51
CA MET A 36 -2.86 -5.17 7.19
C MET A 36 -2.46 -6.37 6.31
N GLY A 37 -2.44 -6.17 5.00
CA GLY A 37 -1.99 -7.18 4.04
C GLY A 37 -0.47 -7.28 3.97
N LEU A 38 0.17 -6.32 3.28
CA LEU A 38 1.62 -6.22 3.14
C LEU A 38 2.14 -4.96 3.85
N VAL A 39 3.05 -5.14 4.79
CA VAL A 39 3.72 -4.05 5.51
C VAL A 39 5.18 -3.99 5.10
N VAL A 40 5.65 -2.79 4.74
CA VAL A 40 7.03 -2.51 4.35
C VAL A 40 7.54 -1.34 5.19
N THR A 41 8.54 -1.59 6.03
CA THR A 41 9.10 -0.57 6.93
C THR A 41 10.62 -0.62 6.97
N SER A 42 11.24 0.55 7.01
CA SER A 42 12.70 0.70 7.17
C SER A 42 13.54 -0.17 6.20
N THR A 43 13.03 -0.38 4.98
CA THR A 43 13.60 -1.25 3.95
C THR A 43 13.34 -0.71 2.55
N GLU A 44 14.28 -0.91 1.63
CA GLU A 44 14.21 -0.33 0.28
C GLU A 44 14.08 -1.39 -0.82
N ALA A 45 13.65 -0.95 -2.01
CA ALA A 45 13.56 -1.74 -3.22
C ALA A 45 12.67 -2.99 -3.08
N VAL A 46 11.61 -2.93 -2.26
CA VAL A 46 10.66 -4.05 -2.14
C VAL A 46 9.77 -4.09 -3.37
N VAL A 47 9.57 -5.29 -3.93
CA VAL A 47 8.68 -5.52 -5.08
C VAL A 47 7.47 -6.33 -4.65
N ALA A 48 6.28 -5.80 -4.95
CA ALA A 48 4.98 -6.44 -4.78
C ALA A 48 4.31 -6.56 -6.15
N ASP A 49 4.46 -7.72 -6.79
CA ASP A 49 4.10 -7.91 -8.20
C ASP A 49 3.08 -9.03 -8.39
N ARG A 50 2.01 -8.73 -9.14
CA ARG A 50 0.89 -9.66 -9.41
C ARG A 50 0.26 -10.23 -8.14
N LEU A 51 0.05 -9.38 -7.14
CA LEU A 51 -0.62 -9.78 -5.90
C LEU A 51 -2.13 -9.55 -6.00
N TRP A 52 -2.89 -10.36 -5.27
CA TRP A 52 -4.28 -10.07 -4.94
C TRP A 52 -4.40 -9.87 -3.42
N ILE A 53 -4.48 -8.62 -2.99
CA ILE A 53 -4.61 -8.27 -1.58
C ILE A 53 -6.07 -7.91 -1.32
N HIS A 54 -6.73 -8.67 -0.45
CA HIS A 54 -8.16 -8.52 -0.24
C HIS A 54 -8.60 -8.81 1.19
N ASP A 55 -9.75 -8.24 1.55
CA ASP A 55 -10.43 -8.45 2.84
C ASP A 55 -9.48 -8.26 4.04
N THR A 56 -8.74 -7.15 4.04
CA THR A 56 -7.83 -6.75 5.12
C THR A 56 -8.57 -5.90 6.17
N GLY A 57 -8.32 -6.18 7.44
CA GLY A 57 -8.93 -5.46 8.56
C GLY A 57 -8.47 -4.02 8.73
N SER A 58 -7.34 -3.64 8.12
CA SER A 58 -6.86 -2.26 8.02
C SER A 58 -6.39 -1.98 6.57
N HIS A 59 -5.10 -1.75 6.35
CA HIS A 59 -4.54 -1.41 5.04
C HIS A 59 -4.28 -2.63 4.15
N GLY A 60 -4.48 -2.49 2.84
CA GLY A 60 -4.03 -3.51 1.89
C GLY A 60 -2.49 -3.55 1.82
N VAL A 61 -1.88 -2.41 1.48
CA VAL A 61 -0.42 -2.21 1.52
C VAL A 61 -0.09 -0.99 2.37
N HIS A 62 0.87 -1.13 3.28
CA HIS A 62 1.38 -0.05 4.11
C HIS A 62 2.90 0.07 3.95
N GLY A 63 3.35 1.21 3.42
CA GLY A 63 4.77 1.54 3.31
C GLY A 63 5.10 2.72 4.22
N GLU A 64 5.96 2.54 5.23
CA GLU A 64 6.26 3.59 6.19
C GLU A 64 7.74 3.75 6.56
N HIS A 65 8.21 5.00 6.50
CA HIS A 65 9.50 5.39 7.06
C HIS A 65 9.39 5.52 8.60
N ILE A 66 9.81 4.49 9.33
CA ILE A 66 9.85 4.50 10.81
C ILE A 66 11.24 4.88 11.31
N SER A 67 12.26 4.11 10.96
CA SER A 67 13.65 4.33 11.41
C SER A 67 14.67 4.30 10.27
N GLY A 68 14.22 4.12 9.03
CA GLY A 68 15.06 4.04 7.84
C GLY A 68 14.27 4.27 6.56
N ALA A 69 14.98 4.61 5.48
CA ALA A 69 14.39 4.81 4.15
C ALA A 69 13.50 3.62 3.78
N THR A 70 12.36 3.90 3.16
CA THR A 70 11.37 2.87 2.80
C THR A 70 10.92 3.06 1.37
N SER A 71 11.01 2.01 0.55
CA SER A 71 10.51 2.06 -0.81
C SER A 71 9.88 0.75 -1.30
N VAL A 72 8.75 0.88 -2.00
CA VAL A 72 7.99 -0.25 -2.56
C VAL A 72 7.54 0.00 -3.99
N ILE A 73 7.67 -1.02 -4.85
CA ILE A 73 7.12 -1.05 -6.20
C ILE A 73 5.92 -2.01 -6.19
N ILE A 74 4.74 -1.49 -6.49
CA ILE A 74 3.48 -2.24 -6.59
C ILE A 74 3.14 -2.35 -8.07
N ARG A 75 3.19 -3.55 -8.63
CA ARG A 75 3.03 -3.78 -10.07
C ARG A 75 2.00 -4.86 -10.37
N GLY A 76 1.08 -4.60 -11.29
CA GLY A 76 0.12 -5.64 -11.72
C GLY A 76 -0.76 -6.17 -10.58
N THR A 77 -0.90 -5.41 -9.50
CA THR A 77 -1.50 -5.87 -8.25
C THR A 77 -2.93 -5.37 -8.14
N LEU A 78 -3.81 -6.22 -7.63
CA LEU A 78 -5.17 -5.87 -7.24
C LEU A 78 -5.21 -5.74 -5.73
N VAL A 79 -5.54 -4.55 -5.24
CA VAL A 79 -5.90 -4.31 -3.84
C VAL A 79 -7.37 -3.99 -3.80
N GLU A 80 -8.14 -4.78 -3.05
CA GLU A 80 -9.55 -4.50 -2.86
C GLU A 80 -10.02 -4.80 -1.45
N ALA A 81 -11.20 -4.31 -1.08
CA ALA A 81 -11.86 -4.76 0.14
C ALA A 81 -11.09 -4.50 1.46
N ALA A 82 -10.09 -3.63 1.44
CA ALA A 82 -9.40 -3.15 2.64
C ALA A 82 -10.31 -2.24 3.46
N THR A 83 -10.15 -2.20 4.78
CA THR A 83 -11.10 -1.50 5.68
C THR A 83 -10.72 -0.05 5.97
N GLU A 84 -9.44 0.30 6.03
CA GLU A 84 -9.04 1.68 6.34
C GLU A 84 -8.46 2.39 5.12
N GLY A 85 -7.58 1.70 4.40
CA GLY A 85 -6.91 2.22 3.22
C GLY A 85 -6.52 1.12 2.25
N GLY A 86 -6.62 1.34 0.95
CA GLY A 86 -6.12 0.38 -0.03
C GLY A 86 -4.59 0.30 0.03
N VAL A 87 -3.94 1.40 -0.33
CA VAL A 87 -2.49 1.57 -0.28
C VAL A 87 -2.17 2.87 0.45
N VAL A 88 -1.36 2.78 1.51
CA VAL A 88 -0.97 3.92 2.33
C VAL A 88 0.55 4.03 2.36
N ILE A 89 1.05 5.20 1.93
CA ILE A 89 2.48 5.52 1.89
C ILE A 89 2.73 6.69 2.86
N ALA A 90 3.43 6.41 3.96
CA ALA A 90 3.75 7.36 5.01
C ALA A 90 5.25 7.62 5.04
N GLY A 91 5.67 8.84 4.69
CA GLY A 91 7.07 9.25 4.67
C GLY A 91 8.01 8.41 3.79
N ALA A 92 7.45 7.59 2.91
CA ALA A 92 8.14 6.59 2.10
C ALA A 92 7.99 6.87 0.60
N ALA A 93 8.76 6.15 -0.23
CA ALA A 93 8.63 6.22 -1.69
C ALA A 93 7.83 5.03 -2.23
N ALA A 94 6.97 5.26 -3.21
CA ALA A 94 6.29 4.17 -3.89
C ALA A 94 6.03 4.44 -5.37
N LEU A 95 6.10 3.36 -6.16
CA LEU A 95 5.63 3.30 -7.54
C LEU A 95 4.46 2.33 -7.61
N VAL A 96 3.29 2.79 -8.06
CA VAL A 96 2.14 1.96 -8.37
C VAL A 96 1.97 1.92 -9.89
N GLU A 97 2.15 0.75 -10.49
CA GLU A 97 2.14 0.57 -11.94
C GLU A 97 1.16 -0.54 -12.34
N ARG A 98 0.34 -0.29 -13.37
CA ARG A 98 -0.57 -1.31 -13.93
C ARG A 98 -1.42 -2.03 -12.87
N SER A 99 -1.85 -1.28 -11.85
CA SER A 99 -2.51 -1.86 -10.67
C SER A 99 -3.93 -1.33 -10.51
N SER A 100 -4.76 -2.08 -9.80
CA SER A 100 -6.13 -1.69 -9.48
C SER A 100 -6.26 -1.61 -7.96
N ILE A 101 -6.68 -0.46 -7.45
CA ILE A 101 -6.92 -0.25 -6.03
C ILE A 101 -8.37 0.19 -5.87
N ARG A 102 -9.20 -0.66 -5.27
CA ARG A 102 -10.64 -0.43 -5.29
C ARG A 102 -11.38 -0.82 -4.02
N ASP A 103 -12.57 -0.25 -3.88
CA ASP A 103 -13.58 -0.70 -2.94
C ASP A 103 -13.06 -0.81 -1.49
N THR A 104 -12.20 0.14 -1.07
CA THR A 104 -11.85 0.30 0.35
C THR A 104 -13.10 0.64 1.15
N ARG A 105 -13.43 -0.24 2.09
CA ARG A 105 -14.70 -0.30 2.81
C ARG A 105 -14.68 0.59 4.06
N GLU A 106 -15.86 0.79 4.64
CA GLU A 106 -16.11 0.79 6.09
C GLU A 106 -15.14 1.52 7.06
N ALA A 107 -14.60 2.68 6.68
CA ALA A 107 -14.07 3.66 7.63
C ALA A 107 -14.48 5.09 7.22
N PRO A 108 -14.76 6.00 8.17
CA PRO A 108 -14.87 7.43 7.85
C PRO A 108 -13.61 7.88 7.12
N TYR A 109 -13.76 8.48 5.94
CA TYR A 109 -12.65 8.91 5.09
C TYR A 109 -11.83 7.74 4.52
N SER A 110 -12.45 6.57 4.30
CA SER A 110 -11.81 5.44 3.62
C SER A 110 -11.17 5.91 2.30
N THR A 111 -9.89 5.59 2.14
CA THR A 111 -9.08 6.10 1.05
C THR A 111 -8.46 4.96 0.28
N ASN A 112 -8.70 4.87 -1.03
CA ASN A 112 -8.03 3.83 -1.82
C ASN A 112 -6.51 4.02 -1.83
N LEU A 113 -6.04 5.24 -2.05
CA LEU A 113 -4.62 5.53 -2.15
C LEU A 113 -4.24 6.80 -1.37
N ALA A 114 -3.35 6.67 -0.40
CA ALA A 114 -2.93 7.79 0.45
C ALA A 114 -1.41 7.99 0.42
N ALA A 115 -0.99 9.26 0.32
CA ALA A 115 0.39 9.69 0.53
C ALA A 115 0.43 10.76 1.63
N GLN A 116 1.19 10.51 2.70
CA GLN A 116 1.24 11.38 3.87
C GLN A 116 2.64 11.42 4.50
N PRO A 117 2.95 12.38 5.39
CA PRO A 117 4.18 12.33 6.17
C PRO A 117 4.13 11.14 7.13
N SER A 118 5.29 10.60 7.51
CA SER A 118 5.37 9.65 8.61
C SER A 118 5.06 10.32 9.96
N ALA A 119 4.95 9.52 11.03
CA ALA A 119 4.75 10.02 12.39
C ALA A 119 5.75 11.16 12.76
N PRO A 120 5.33 12.16 13.56
CA PRO A 120 6.20 13.28 13.94
C PRO A 120 7.55 12.82 14.49
N GLY A 121 8.65 13.39 13.96
CA GLY A 121 10.02 13.07 14.39
C GLY A 121 10.74 12.03 13.53
N SER A 122 10.05 11.32 12.64
CA SER A 122 10.66 10.38 11.68
C SER A 122 11.34 11.09 10.49
N GLY A 123 10.84 12.26 10.08
CA GLY A 123 11.48 13.11 9.06
C GLY A 123 11.24 12.69 7.59
N GLY A 124 10.47 11.63 7.34
CA GLY A 124 10.13 11.17 5.99
C GLY A 124 8.95 11.92 5.37
N PHE A 125 9.08 12.33 4.10
CA PHE A 125 7.97 12.80 3.26
C PHE A 125 7.61 11.74 2.23
N ALA A 126 6.31 11.51 2.00
CA ALA A 126 5.90 10.55 0.99
C ALA A 126 6.13 11.06 -0.43
N ASN A 127 6.65 10.19 -1.30
CA ASN A 127 6.74 10.42 -2.74
C ASN A 127 6.10 9.24 -3.48
N LEU A 128 4.94 9.49 -4.08
CA LEU A 128 4.13 8.48 -4.73
C LEU A 128 4.05 8.77 -6.24
N THR A 129 4.42 7.80 -7.05
CA THR A 129 4.16 7.80 -8.49
C THR A 129 3.14 6.73 -8.83
N VAL A 130 2.12 7.09 -9.60
CA VAL A 130 1.09 6.15 -10.07
C VAL A 130 1.02 6.23 -11.58
N THR A 131 1.16 5.08 -12.24
CA THR A 131 1.07 5.00 -13.69
C THR A 131 0.20 3.83 -14.17
N GLN A 132 -0.56 4.05 -15.25
CA GLN A 132 -1.37 3.03 -15.93
C GLN A 132 -2.31 2.26 -14.98
N SER A 133 -2.89 2.94 -13.99
CA SER A 133 -3.61 2.30 -12.88
C SER A 133 -5.05 2.80 -12.73
N ALA A 134 -5.88 2.03 -12.05
CA ALA A 134 -7.27 2.35 -11.78
C ALA A 134 -7.53 2.43 -10.26
N ILE A 135 -8.13 3.53 -9.81
CA ILE A 135 -8.42 3.82 -8.41
C ILE A 135 -9.91 4.09 -8.25
N THR A 136 -10.69 3.18 -7.66
CA THR A 136 -12.16 3.28 -7.73
C THR A 136 -12.93 2.82 -6.49
N GLY A 137 -14.12 3.38 -6.25
CA GLY A 137 -15.06 2.77 -5.29
C GLY A 137 -14.83 3.05 -3.80
N ALA A 138 -13.84 3.87 -3.43
CA ALA A 138 -13.71 4.40 -2.06
C ALA A 138 -14.48 5.72 -1.88
N GLN A 139 -14.68 6.13 -0.62
CA GLN A 139 -15.21 7.46 -0.30
C GLN A 139 -14.24 8.56 -0.79
N VAL A 140 -12.94 8.33 -0.59
CA VAL A 140 -11.86 9.16 -1.11
C VAL A 140 -11.02 8.30 -2.06
N GLY A 141 -10.93 8.69 -3.33
CA GLY A 141 -10.12 7.97 -4.31
C GLY A 141 -8.62 8.08 -3.99
N ILE A 142 -8.12 9.32 -3.90
CA ILE A 142 -6.71 9.60 -3.59
C ILE A 142 -6.64 10.74 -2.58
N ALA A 143 -5.83 10.57 -1.52
CA ALA A 143 -5.52 11.61 -0.54
C ALA A 143 -4.01 11.91 -0.54
N VAL A 144 -3.66 13.20 -0.53
CA VAL A 144 -2.26 13.65 -0.46
C VAL A 144 -2.15 14.74 0.60
N SER A 145 -1.30 14.53 1.60
CA SER A 145 -1.02 15.49 2.67
C SER A 145 0.48 15.61 2.85
N GLY A 146 1.04 16.82 2.83
CA GLY A 146 2.48 17.03 3.06
C GLY A 146 3.41 16.13 2.23
N ALA A 147 2.98 15.73 1.03
CA ALA A 147 3.60 14.69 0.21
C ALA A 147 3.57 15.09 -1.27
N THR A 148 4.35 14.38 -2.09
CA THR A 148 4.34 14.54 -3.56
C THR A 148 3.63 13.37 -4.21
N LEU A 149 2.75 13.67 -5.17
CA LEU A 149 2.06 12.69 -6.01
C LEU A 149 2.29 13.02 -7.48
N THR A 150 2.77 12.04 -8.24
CA THR A 150 2.82 12.07 -9.71
C THR A 150 1.82 11.08 -10.28
N LEU A 151 0.95 11.51 -11.20
CA LEU A 151 -0.03 10.67 -11.87
C LEU A 151 0.24 10.67 -13.37
N ASP A 152 0.26 9.49 -13.97
CA ASP A 152 0.35 9.31 -15.42
C ASP A 152 -0.61 8.21 -15.87
N SER A 153 -1.52 8.51 -16.81
CA SER A 153 -2.44 7.49 -17.34
C SER A 153 -3.24 6.77 -16.24
N VAL A 154 -3.77 7.54 -15.28
CA VAL A 154 -4.52 7.03 -14.12
C VAL A 154 -6.00 7.33 -14.25
N TYR A 155 -6.85 6.33 -14.03
CA TYR A 155 -8.29 6.50 -13.87
C TYR A 155 -8.66 6.58 -12.40
N VAL A 156 -9.39 7.62 -12.01
CA VAL A 156 -9.97 7.77 -10.67
C VAL A 156 -11.48 7.96 -10.82
N GLY A 157 -12.29 7.11 -10.21
CA GLY A 157 -13.73 7.19 -10.42
C GLY A 157 -14.59 6.24 -9.60
N ARG A 158 -15.85 6.12 -10.00
CA ARG A 158 -16.79 5.12 -9.50
C ARG A 158 -16.87 3.96 -10.50
N THR A 159 -17.06 2.77 -9.96
CA THR A 159 -17.36 1.54 -10.70
C THR A 159 -18.83 1.47 -11.06
#